data_AF-A0A9P3JNI9-F1
#
_entry.id   AF-A0A9P3JNI9-F1
#
_cell.length_a   1.000
_cell.length_b   1.000
_cell.length_c   1.000
_cell.angle_alpha   90.00
_cell.angle_beta   90.00
_cell.angle_gamma   90.00
#
_symmetry.space_group_name_H-M   'P 1'
#
loop_
_entity.id
_entity.type
_entity.pdbx_description
1 polymer ?
#
loop_
_entity_poly.entity_id
_entity_poly.type
_entity_poly.pdbx_seq_one_letter_code
_entity_poly.pdbx_strand_id
1 'polypeptide(L)'
;MPELHELRNQLDYLLAKGFIQPSTSPFAALILFTPKKDGGLRMCTDYRALNRVTIKSRYPIPRTDKLIDNLRGARYFSKIDLRGGYYQIRVFADDCHKTAFRTRYGSYEYTVMPFGLTNAPSTFQLTMNGVFRNLLDKCVIIYLDDILIYSTTHEQHLKDLGAVFQRLQHHRLITKGSKCEFLKQELEFLGHVISTEGIQIDPKKLRAIQKWTPPRHLQQLQSFLGFVNYVPRFIPNMARLNVPLTNLLQKGNFYERGGKQQAAFEALNNILMSPPVLRITDPDRPFEVITDASDIAIGVVLMQDFGNGLQPIAYESRKMQSAQRKYRVHDKEMLAIVHAFKIWRCYLTGADVTVRTDHKSLQYLRAQPNLNPRKVRWLDYLESNFTYKIKYRKGANNTADALSRPSVQVAAVLVAQSNPLLSGLFTHGYSTNPFF
;
A
#
# COMPACT_ATOMS: atom_id res chain seq x y z
N MET A 1 -4.65 9.05 -40.24
CA MET A 1 -4.95 9.16 -38.79
C MET A 1 -4.72 7.79 -38.15
N PRO A 2 -3.65 7.60 -37.35
CA PRO A 2 -3.34 6.33 -36.68
C PRO A 2 -4.50 5.77 -35.84
N GLU A 3 -5.27 6.66 -35.21
CA GLU A 3 -6.44 6.31 -34.39
C GLU A 3 -7.57 5.64 -35.19
N LEU A 4 -7.81 6.06 -36.44
CA LEU A 4 -8.85 5.47 -37.28
C LEU A 4 -8.51 4.05 -37.70
N HIS A 5 -7.24 3.80 -38.00
CA HIS A 5 -6.75 2.46 -38.32
C HIS A 5 -6.85 1.55 -37.10
N GLU A 6 -6.40 2.03 -35.93
CA GLU A 6 -6.55 1.27 -34.68
C GLU A 6 -8.02 1.00 -34.34
N LEU A 7 -8.90 1.99 -34.49
CA LEU A 7 -10.34 1.83 -34.25
C LEU A 7 -10.91 0.69 -35.09
N ARG A 8 -10.61 0.65 -36.38
CA ARG A 8 -11.08 -0.40 -37.28
C ARG A 8 -10.55 -1.77 -36.85
N ASN A 9 -9.24 -1.88 -36.59
CA ASN A 9 -8.63 -3.13 -36.14
C ASN A 9 -9.26 -3.65 -34.83
N GLN A 10 -9.54 -2.76 -33.87
CA GLN A 10 -10.17 -3.16 -32.62
C GLN A 10 -11.65 -3.52 -32.79
N LEU A 11 -12.40 -2.80 -33.63
CA LEU A 11 -13.79 -3.17 -33.96
C LEU A 11 -13.85 -4.56 -34.61
N ASP A 12 -13.02 -4.81 -35.63
CA ASP A 12 -12.96 -6.09 -36.32
C ASP A 12 -12.61 -7.23 -35.35
N TYR A 13 -11.64 -7.00 -34.45
CA TYR A 13 -11.28 -7.96 -33.41
C TYR A 13 -12.42 -8.23 -32.42
N LEU A 14 -13.08 -7.18 -31.92
CA LEU A 14 -14.14 -7.31 -30.93
C LEU A 14 -15.39 -7.98 -31.51
N LEU A 15 -15.75 -7.66 -32.77
CA LEU A 15 -16.85 -8.28 -33.51
C LEU A 15 -16.54 -9.76 -33.79
N ALA A 16 -15.35 -10.08 -34.29
CA ALA A 16 -14.95 -11.46 -34.58
C ALA A 16 -14.91 -12.33 -33.31
N LYS A 17 -14.65 -11.74 -32.14
CA LYS A 17 -14.73 -12.43 -30.84
C LYS A 17 -16.13 -12.48 -30.25
N GLY A 18 -17.11 -11.80 -30.84
CA GLY A 18 -18.47 -11.68 -30.33
C GLY A 18 -18.54 -10.90 -29.01
N PHE A 19 -17.53 -10.07 -28.70
CA PHE A 19 -17.51 -9.23 -27.51
C PHE A 19 -18.37 -7.98 -27.66
N ILE A 20 -18.58 -7.56 -28.90
CA ILE A 20 -19.52 -6.51 -29.27
C ILE A 20 -20.42 -7.00 -30.40
N GLN A 21 -21.55 -6.32 -30.57
CA GLN A 21 -22.48 -6.51 -31.67
C GLN A 21 -23.00 -5.15 -32.18
N PRO A 22 -23.49 -5.05 -33.43
CA PRO A 22 -24.16 -3.85 -33.91
C PRO A 22 -25.33 -3.47 -32.99
N SER A 23 -25.52 -2.17 -32.75
CA SER A 23 -26.53 -1.66 -31.83
C SER A 23 -27.39 -0.58 -32.48
N THR A 24 -28.68 -0.60 -32.15
CA THR A 24 -29.65 0.48 -32.42
C THR A 24 -30.05 1.21 -31.14
N SER A 25 -29.30 1.00 -30.05
CA SER A 25 -29.61 1.55 -28.73
C SER A 25 -29.71 3.07 -28.75
N PRO A 26 -30.63 3.65 -27.95
CA PRO A 26 -30.68 5.10 -27.73
C PRO A 26 -29.49 5.60 -26.88
N PHE A 27 -28.75 4.70 -26.22
CA PHE A 27 -27.52 5.05 -25.49
C PHE A 27 -26.35 5.24 -26.45
N ALA A 28 -25.42 6.13 -26.08
CA ALA A 28 -24.24 6.40 -26.88
C ALA A 28 -23.08 6.93 -26.02
N ALA A 29 -22.11 6.06 -25.74
CA ALA A 29 -20.81 6.46 -25.24
C ALA A 29 -19.85 6.82 -26.39
N LEU A 30 -18.86 7.66 -26.10
CA LEU A 30 -17.81 8.02 -27.05
C LEU A 30 -16.60 7.11 -26.88
N ILE A 31 -15.82 6.96 -27.96
CA ILE A 31 -14.54 6.27 -27.94
C ILE A 31 -13.41 7.28 -27.84
N LEU A 32 -12.48 7.01 -26.93
CA LEU A 32 -11.26 7.77 -26.71
C LEU A 32 -10.07 6.84 -26.89
N PHE A 33 -8.93 7.40 -27.32
CA PHE A 33 -7.69 6.66 -27.40
C PHE A 33 -6.69 7.14 -26.35
N THR A 34 -6.04 6.19 -25.71
CA THR A 34 -4.93 6.45 -24.78
C THR A 34 -3.68 5.71 -25.24
N PRO A 35 -2.48 6.32 -25.15
CA PRO A 35 -1.24 5.66 -25.53
C PRO A 35 -0.92 4.50 -24.57
N LYS A 36 -0.50 3.36 -25.12
CA LYS A 36 0.08 2.22 -24.40
C LYS A 36 1.59 2.44 -24.23
N LYS A 37 2.18 1.75 -23.26
CA LYS A 37 3.63 1.80 -22.99
C LYS A 37 4.49 1.27 -24.15
N ASP A 38 3.92 0.40 -24.99
CA ASP A 38 4.57 -0.19 -26.17
C ASP A 38 4.43 0.70 -27.43
N GLY A 39 3.89 1.92 -27.29
CA GLY A 39 3.65 2.85 -28.41
C GLY A 39 2.35 2.61 -29.16
N GLY A 40 1.60 1.54 -28.85
CA GLY A 40 0.28 1.29 -29.42
C GLY A 40 -0.80 2.20 -28.82
N LEU A 41 -2.02 2.13 -29.38
CA LEU A 41 -3.18 2.84 -28.84
C LEU A 41 -4.12 1.87 -28.11
N ARG A 42 -4.79 2.35 -27.06
CA ARG A 42 -5.83 1.63 -26.32
C ARG A 42 -7.15 2.36 -26.51
N MET A 43 -8.14 1.64 -27.04
CA MET A 43 -9.51 2.12 -27.16
C MET A 43 -10.17 2.09 -25.78
N CYS A 44 -10.74 3.21 -25.38
CA CYS A 44 -11.42 3.39 -24.11
C CYS A 44 -12.82 3.93 -24.40
N THR A 45 -13.85 3.32 -23.81
CA THR A 45 -15.22 3.82 -23.94
C THR A 45 -15.53 4.76 -22.78
N ASP A 46 -15.99 5.97 -23.08
CA ASP A 46 -16.27 6.99 -22.08
C ASP A 46 -17.65 6.80 -21.44
N TYR A 47 -17.69 5.96 -20.41
CA TYR A 47 -18.91 5.68 -19.65
C TYR A 47 -19.17 6.68 -18.51
N ARG A 48 -18.53 7.86 -18.47
CA ARG A 48 -18.73 8.81 -17.36
C ARG A 48 -20.21 9.18 -17.14
N ALA A 49 -20.97 9.38 -18.22
CA ALA A 49 -22.40 9.68 -18.13
C ALA A 49 -23.22 8.49 -17.60
N LEU A 50 -22.99 7.30 -18.16
CA LEU A 50 -23.64 6.07 -17.72
C LEU A 50 -23.33 5.78 -16.23
N ASN A 51 -22.08 5.90 -15.83
CA ASN A 51 -21.63 5.67 -14.45
C ASN A 51 -22.29 6.61 -13.43
N ARG A 52 -22.75 7.81 -13.82
CA ARG A 52 -23.46 8.73 -12.92
C ARG A 52 -24.86 8.25 -12.59
N VAL A 53 -25.53 7.59 -13.53
CA VAL A 53 -26.92 7.12 -13.38
C VAL A 53 -26.99 5.66 -12.92
N THR A 54 -25.89 4.90 -13.03
CA THR A 54 -25.79 3.54 -12.53
C THR A 54 -25.72 3.50 -11.00
N ILE A 55 -26.57 2.68 -10.38
CA ILE A 55 -26.53 2.40 -8.94
C ILE A 55 -25.21 1.70 -8.61
N LYS A 56 -24.43 2.28 -7.70
CA LYS A 56 -23.09 1.78 -7.36
C LYS A 56 -23.17 0.55 -6.47
N SER A 57 -22.49 -0.51 -6.88
CA SER A 57 -22.27 -1.69 -6.05
C SER A 57 -21.35 -1.34 -4.89
N ARG A 58 -21.70 -1.80 -3.68
CA ARG A 58 -20.89 -1.65 -2.46
C ARG A 58 -20.21 -2.96 -2.07
N TYR A 59 -19.94 -3.83 -3.04
CA TYR A 59 -19.23 -5.07 -2.77
C TYR A 59 -17.86 -4.78 -2.14
N PRO A 60 -17.50 -5.43 -1.02
CA PRO A 60 -16.25 -5.15 -0.33
C PRO A 60 -15.06 -5.61 -1.18
N ILE A 61 -14.26 -4.66 -1.65
CA ILE A 61 -12.94 -4.95 -2.23
C ILE A 61 -11.94 -4.92 -1.07
N PRO A 62 -11.16 -6.00 -0.86
CA PRO A 62 -10.23 -6.09 0.24
C PRO A 62 -9.14 -5.00 0.12
N ARG A 63 -8.67 -4.51 1.26
CA ARG A 63 -7.52 -3.61 1.31
C ARG A 63 -6.25 -4.40 0.98
N THR A 64 -5.44 -3.87 0.06
CA THR A 64 -4.15 -4.44 -0.34
C THR A 64 -3.27 -4.84 0.84
N ASP A 65 -3.15 -3.97 1.85
CA ASP A 65 -2.31 -4.26 3.03
C ASP A 65 -2.70 -5.58 3.70
N LYS A 66 -4.01 -5.81 3.90
CA LYS A 66 -4.53 -7.03 4.53
C LYS A 66 -4.29 -8.28 3.69
N LEU A 67 -4.37 -8.15 2.37
CA LEU A 67 -4.09 -9.27 1.47
C LEU A 67 -2.63 -9.71 1.58
N ILE A 68 -1.72 -8.75 1.73
CA ILE A 68 -0.29 -9.07 1.87
C ILE A 68 -0.02 -9.74 3.22
N ASP A 69 -0.74 -9.38 4.28
CA ASP A 69 -0.57 -10.01 5.61
C ASP A 69 -0.90 -11.52 5.61
N ASN A 70 -1.80 -11.96 4.72
CA ASN A 70 -2.14 -13.38 4.55
C ASN A 70 -0.98 -14.23 4.01
N LEU A 71 0.08 -13.60 3.49
CA LEU A 71 1.24 -14.28 2.92
C LEU A 71 2.26 -14.75 3.98
N ARG A 72 1.86 -14.73 5.26
CA ARG A 72 2.68 -15.15 6.38
C ARG A 72 3.28 -16.55 6.14
N GLY A 73 4.62 -16.64 6.24
CA GLY A 73 5.36 -17.90 6.13
C GLY A 73 5.38 -18.51 4.73
N ALA A 74 4.74 -17.87 3.75
CA ALA A 74 4.79 -18.32 2.36
C ALA A 74 6.21 -18.21 1.81
N ARG A 75 6.63 -19.24 1.06
CA ARG A 75 7.95 -19.32 0.44
C ARG A 75 7.88 -19.45 -1.07
N TYR A 76 6.75 -19.92 -1.58
CA TYR A 76 6.50 -20.13 -2.99
C TYR A 76 5.28 -19.34 -3.41
N PHE A 77 5.41 -18.61 -4.50
CA PHE A 77 4.41 -17.73 -5.03
C PHE A 77 4.23 -17.98 -6.53
N SER A 78 2.99 -17.94 -6.98
CA SER A 78 2.64 -17.95 -8.40
C SER A 78 1.58 -16.89 -8.66
N LYS A 79 1.70 -16.16 -9.76
CA LYS A 79 0.77 -15.14 -10.20
C LYS A 79 0.15 -15.53 -11.52
N ILE A 80 -1.18 -15.52 -11.59
CA ILE A 80 -1.93 -15.78 -12.81
C ILE A 80 -2.62 -14.49 -13.26
N ASP A 81 -2.38 -14.10 -14.50
CA ASP A 81 -3.01 -12.96 -15.19
C ASP A 81 -4.11 -13.50 -16.12
N LEU A 82 -5.33 -12.95 -16.01
CA LEU A 82 -6.47 -13.35 -16.83
C LEU A 82 -6.47 -12.60 -18.18
N ARG A 83 -6.66 -13.35 -19.28
CA ARG A 83 -6.66 -12.77 -20.63
C ARG A 83 -7.89 -11.89 -20.83
N GLY A 84 -7.67 -10.58 -20.96
CA GLY A 84 -8.75 -9.64 -21.21
C GLY A 84 -9.71 -9.48 -20.02
N GLY A 85 -9.29 -9.85 -18.80
CA GLY A 85 -9.97 -9.62 -17.52
C GLY A 85 -11.49 -9.57 -17.61
N TYR A 86 -12.04 -8.34 -17.60
CA TYR A 86 -13.48 -8.08 -17.63
C TYR A 86 -14.25 -8.68 -18.82
N TYR A 87 -13.63 -8.83 -20.00
CA TYR A 87 -14.29 -9.42 -21.17
C TYR A 87 -14.65 -10.90 -21.00
N GLN A 88 -14.19 -11.55 -19.94
CA GLN A 88 -14.58 -12.94 -19.63
C GLN A 88 -15.92 -13.03 -18.90
N ILE A 89 -16.45 -11.91 -18.40
CA ILE A 89 -17.76 -11.85 -17.73
C ILE A 89 -18.78 -11.29 -18.73
N ARG A 90 -19.93 -11.95 -18.87
CA ARG A 90 -21.02 -11.47 -19.74
C ARG A 90 -21.76 -10.31 -19.09
N VAL A 91 -22.17 -9.33 -19.90
CA VAL A 91 -23.20 -8.37 -19.49
C VAL A 91 -24.55 -9.09 -19.49
N PHE A 92 -25.42 -8.74 -18.54
CA PHE A 92 -26.79 -9.25 -18.56
C PHE A 92 -27.47 -8.80 -19.85
N ALA A 93 -28.20 -9.69 -20.52
CA ALA A 93 -28.70 -9.45 -21.88
C ALA A 93 -29.51 -8.14 -21.98
N ASP A 94 -30.38 -7.88 -21.00
CA ASP A 94 -31.22 -6.68 -20.96
C ASP A 94 -30.44 -5.40 -20.66
N ASP A 95 -29.19 -5.50 -20.20
CA ASP A 95 -28.32 -4.36 -19.91
C ASP A 95 -27.29 -4.09 -21.03
N CYS A 96 -27.12 -4.99 -22.00
CA CYS A 96 -26.15 -4.84 -23.11
C CYS A 96 -26.34 -3.49 -23.83
N HIS A 97 -27.59 -3.11 -24.14
CA HIS A 97 -27.90 -1.87 -24.85
C HIS A 97 -27.40 -0.60 -24.13
N LYS A 98 -27.25 -0.62 -22.81
CA LYS A 98 -26.74 0.53 -22.02
C LYS A 98 -25.24 0.76 -22.27
N THR A 99 -24.53 -0.28 -22.71
CA THR A 99 -23.09 -0.23 -23.05
C THR A 99 -22.84 0.25 -24.48
N ALA A 100 -23.86 0.71 -25.19
CA ALA A 100 -23.71 1.16 -26.56
C ALA A 100 -22.74 2.34 -26.69
N PHE A 101 -21.88 2.28 -27.71
CA PHE A 101 -20.93 3.31 -28.07
C PHE A 101 -20.99 3.60 -29.56
N ARG A 102 -20.69 4.85 -29.93
CA ARG A 102 -20.78 5.33 -31.31
C ARG A 102 -19.41 5.58 -31.90
N THR A 103 -19.28 5.19 -33.16
CA THR A 103 -18.09 5.41 -33.98
C THR A 103 -18.49 5.96 -35.34
N ARG A 104 -17.52 6.37 -36.15
CA ARG A 104 -17.76 6.73 -37.56
C ARG A 104 -18.21 5.55 -38.43
N TYR A 105 -18.03 4.31 -37.97
CA TYR A 105 -18.34 3.07 -38.70
C TYR A 105 -19.63 2.42 -38.19
N GLY A 106 -20.41 3.10 -37.37
CA GLY A 106 -21.65 2.60 -36.80
C GLY A 106 -21.66 2.63 -35.26
N SER A 107 -22.78 2.14 -34.73
CA SER A 107 -23.02 1.99 -33.30
C SER A 107 -22.90 0.51 -32.91
N TYR A 108 -22.26 0.26 -31.78
CA TYR A 108 -22.02 -1.09 -31.27
C TYR A 108 -22.28 -1.12 -29.78
N GLU A 109 -22.63 -2.28 -29.24
CA GLU A 109 -22.81 -2.51 -27.81
C GLU A 109 -22.03 -3.75 -27.37
N TYR A 110 -21.64 -3.80 -26.10
CA TYR A 110 -20.89 -4.91 -25.55
C TYR A 110 -21.82 -6.02 -25.04
N THR A 111 -21.45 -7.27 -25.35
CA THR A 111 -22.06 -8.50 -24.81
C THR A 111 -21.29 -9.03 -23.59
N VAL A 112 -20.04 -8.57 -23.42
CA VAL A 112 -19.13 -8.88 -22.32
C VAL A 112 -18.74 -7.61 -21.59
N MET A 113 -18.44 -7.70 -20.30
CA MET A 113 -18.27 -6.54 -19.42
C MET A 113 -17.10 -5.67 -19.90
N PRO A 114 -17.36 -4.44 -20.38
CA PRO A 114 -16.30 -3.57 -20.85
C PRO A 114 -15.58 -2.85 -19.72
N PHE A 115 -14.35 -2.43 -20.00
CA PHE A 115 -13.63 -1.49 -19.15
C PHE A 115 -14.37 -0.14 -19.09
N GLY A 116 -14.27 0.53 -17.94
CA GLY A 116 -14.83 1.87 -17.74
C GLY A 116 -16.19 1.90 -17.05
N LEU A 117 -16.87 0.76 -16.87
CA LEU A 117 -18.10 0.70 -16.07
C LEU A 117 -17.81 0.79 -14.57
N THR A 118 -18.61 1.56 -13.84
CA THR A 118 -18.38 1.84 -12.42
C THR A 118 -18.43 0.60 -11.53
N ASN A 119 -19.21 -0.42 -11.91
CA ASN A 119 -19.38 -1.65 -11.12
C ASN A 119 -18.52 -2.81 -11.61
N ALA A 120 -17.78 -2.67 -12.71
CA ALA A 120 -16.99 -3.77 -13.27
C ALA A 120 -15.97 -4.37 -12.27
N PRO A 121 -15.19 -3.57 -11.52
CA PRO A 121 -14.27 -4.11 -10.51
C PRO A 121 -14.99 -4.92 -9.42
N SER A 122 -16.13 -4.43 -8.94
CA SER A 122 -16.92 -5.07 -7.89
C SER A 122 -17.55 -6.38 -8.37
N THR A 123 -18.12 -6.40 -9.58
CA THR A 123 -18.66 -7.61 -10.19
C THR A 123 -17.58 -8.65 -10.42
N PHE A 124 -16.39 -8.23 -10.88
CA PHE A 124 -15.27 -9.13 -11.09
C PHE A 124 -14.76 -9.73 -9.78
N GLN A 125 -14.53 -8.90 -8.75
CA GLN A 125 -14.13 -9.39 -7.44
C GLN A 125 -15.16 -10.36 -6.85
N LEU A 126 -16.46 -10.04 -6.94
CA LEU A 126 -17.54 -10.93 -6.49
C LEU A 126 -17.49 -12.28 -7.20
N THR A 127 -17.29 -12.27 -8.52
CA THR A 127 -17.24 -13.48 -9.34
C THR A 127 -16.04 -14.33 -8.97
N MET A 128 -14.86 -13.74 -8.89
CA MET A 128 -13.63 -14.45 -8.53
C MET A 128 -13.70 -14.99 -7.09
N ASN A 129 -14.25 -14.22 -6.15
CA ASN A 129 -14.49 -14.70 -4.79
C ASN A 129 -15.47 -15.87 -4.74
N GLY A 130 -16.44 -15.93 -5.66
CA GLY A 130 -17.32 -17.09 -5.83
C GLY A 130 -16.58 -18.33 -6.34
N VAL A 131 -15.78 -18.17 -7.41
CA VAL A 131 -15.01 -19.26 -8.05
C VAL A 131 -14.02 -19.92 -7.09
N PHE A 132 -13.30 -19.09 -6.33
CA PHE A 132 -12.19 -19.52 -5.48
C PHE A 132 -12.53 -19.58 -3.99
N ARG A 133 -13.81 -19.44 -3.61
CA ARG A 133 -14.28 -19.29 -2.21
C ARG A 133 -13.58 -20.22 -1.21
N ASN A 134 -13.37 -21.48 -1.57
CA ASN A 134 -12.81 -22.49 -0.68
C ASN A 134 -11.28 -22.45 -0.53
N LEU A 135 -10.60 -21.71 -1.41
CA LEU A 135 -9.15 -21.51 -1.48
C LEU A 135 -8.71 -20.12 -1.00
N LEU A 136 -9.66 -19.16 -0.92
CA LEU A 136 -9.42 -17.82 -0.38
C LEU A 136 -8.84 -17.90 1.04
N ASP A 137 -7.87 -17.04 1.31
CA ASP A 137 -7.18 -16.89 2.61
C ASP A 137 -6.47 -18.16 3.11
N LYS A 138 -6.43 -19.23 2.29
CA LYS A 138 -5.68 -20.47 2.57
C LYS A 138 -4.43 -20.58 1.70
N CYS A 139 -4.62 -20.50 0.39
CA CYS A 139 -3.53 -20.58 -0.59
C CYS A 139 -3.74 -19.64 -1.79
N VAL A 140 -4.88 -18.93 -1.85
CA VAL A 140 -5.20 -17.99 -2.94
C VAL A 140 -5.61 -16.63 -2.38
N ILE A 141 -5.04 -15.58 -2.96
CA ILE A 141 -5.46 -14.19 -2.79
C ILE A 141 -5.94 -13.68 -4.15
N ILE A 142 -7.06 -12.96 -4.12
CA ILE A 142 -7.66 -12.38 -5.32
C ILE A 142 -7.82 -10.89 -5.13
N TYR A 143 -7.29 -10.14 -6.08
CA TYR A 143 -7.53 -8.72 -6.18
C TYR A 143 -7.84 -8.36 -7.62
N LEU A 144 -9.13 -8.13 -7.89
CA LEU A 144 -9.63 -7.92 -9.25
C LEU A 144 -9.11 -9.04 -10.18
N ASP A 145 -8.33 -8.67 -11.18
CA ASP A 145 -7.83 -9.51 -12.27
C ASP A 145 -6.59 -10.33 -11.87
N ASP A 146 -5.94 -10.00 -10.74
CA ASP A 146 -4.73 -10.66 -10.25
C ASP A 146 -5.11 -11.82 -9.31
N ILE A 147 -4.67 -13.03 -9.67
CA ILE A 147 -4.78 -14.22 -8.83
C ILE A 147 -3.38 -14.58 -8.33
N LEU A 148 -3.17 -14.48 -7.03
CA LEU A 148 -1.93 -14.88 -6.37
C LEU A 148 -2.14 -16.20 -5.64
N ILE A 149 -1.28 -17.16 -5.91
CA ILE A 149 -1.18 -18.44 -5.21
C ILE A 149 0.05 -18.37 -4.31
N TYR A 150 -0.07 -18.84 -3.08
CA TYR A 150 1.03 -18.84 -2.11
C TYR A 150 1.00 -20.09 -1.25
N SER A 151 2.18 -20.64 -0.97
CA SER A 151 2.33 -21.85 -0.14
C SER A 151 3.67 -21.85 0.60
N THR A 152 3.76 -22.64 1.67
CA THR A 152 4.96 -22.76 2.52
C THR A 152 5.98 -23.74 1.96
N THR A 153 5.53 -24.82 1.31
CA THR A 153 6.38 -25.86 0.71
C THR A 153 6.13 -25.99 -0.79
N HIS A 154 7.14 -26.47 -1.50
CA HIS A 154 7.07 -26.67 -2.95
C HIS A 154 5.96 -27.67 -3.34
N GLU A 155 5.87 -28.79 -2.62
CA GLU A 155 4.87 -29.84 -2.88
C GLU A 155 3.43 -29.34 -2.67
N GLN A 156 3.21 -28.57 -1.60
CA GLN A 156 1.89 -27.97 -1.35
C GLN A 156 1.54 -26.97 -2.46
N HIS A 157 2.53 -26.20 -2.94
CA HIS A 157 2.32 -25.24 -4.02
C HIS A 157 1.87 -25.89 -5.33
N LEU A 158 2.43 -27.06 -5.68
CA LEU A 158 1.99 -27.81 -6.85
C LEU A 158 0.54 -28.28 -6.72
N LYS A 159 0.13 -28.73 -5.52
CA LYS A 159 -1.27 -29.12 -5.23
C LYS A 159 -2.20 -27.91 -5.33
N ASP A 160 -1.80 -26.78 -4.77
CA ASP A 160 -2.59 -25.54 -4.80
C ASP A 160 -2.75 -25.02 -6.24
N LEU A 161 -1.69 -25.05 -7.05
CA LEU A 161 -1.75 -24.74 -8.48
C LEU A 161 -2.70 -25.67 -9.23
N GLY A 162 -2.64 -26.97 -8.96
CA GLY A 162 -3.57 -27.96 -9.54
C GLY A 162 -5.03 -27.62 -9.23
N ALA A 163 -5.33 -27.30 -7.96
CA ALA A 163 -6.68 -26.90 -7.54
C ALA A 163 -7.13 -25.60 -8.23
N VAL A 164 -6.24 -24.61 -8.35
CA VAL A 164 -6.53 -23.33 -9.02
C VAL A 164 -6.80 -23.53 -10.51
N PHE A 165 -5.98 -24.33 -11.21
CA PHE A 165 -6.19 -24.61 -12.64
C PHE A 165 -7.48 -25.39 -12.89
N GLN A 166 -7.85 -26.33 -12.02
CA GLN A 166 -9.15 -27.01 -12.11
C GLN A 166 -10.32 -26.02 -12.01
N ARG A 167 -10.25 -25.04 -11.09
CA ARG A 167 -11.29 -24.00 -10.98
C ARG A 167 -11.35 -23.12 -12.22
N LEU A 168 -10.20 -22.66 -12.72
CA LEU A 168 -10.13 -21.85 -13.94
C LEU A 168 -10.72 -22.61 -15.13
N GLN A 169 -10.37 -23.89 -15.30
CA GLN A 169 -10.90 -24.74 -16.37
C GLN A 169 -12.40 -24.96 -16.25
N HIS A 170 -12.89 -25.31 -15.06
CA HIS A 170 -14.31 -25.56 -14.80
C HIS A 170 -15.17 -24.32 -15.12
N HIS A 171 -14.72 -23.14 -14.72
CA HIS A 171 -15.40 -21.87 -14.99
C HIS A 171 -15.04 -21.23 -16.34
N ARG A 172 -14.24 -21.91 -17.18
CA ARG A 172 -13.79 -21.45 -18.50
C ARG A 172 -13.10 -20.08 -18.47
N LEU A 173 -12.38 -19.80 -17.39
CA LEU A 173 -11.56 -18.61 -17.26
C LEU A 173 -10.23 -18.81 -17.97
N ILE A 174 -9.93 -17.92 -18.92
CA ILE A 174 -8.76 -18.01 -19.80
C ILE A 174 -7.63 -17.16 -19.23
N THR A 175 -6.46 -17.75 -19.06
CA THR A 175 -5.27 -17.05 -18.59
C THR A 175 -4.43 -16.52 -19.75
N LYS A 176 -3.62 -15.49 -19.49
CA LYS A 176 -2.59 -15.01 -20.41
C LYS A 176 -1.24 -15.56 -19.95
N GLY A 177 -0.89 -16.74 -20.46
CA GLY A 177 0.32 -17.47 -20.05
C GLY A 177 1.60 -16.64 -20.10
N SER A 178 1.76 -15.76 -21.10
CA SER A 178 2.95 -14.90 -21.23
C SER A 178 3.13 -13.84 -20.13
N LYS A 179 2.11 -13.65 -19.27
CA LYS A 179 2.15 -12.78 -18.10
C LYS A 179 2.04 -13.52 -16.77
N CYS A 180 1.88 -14.84 -16.81
CA CYS A 180 1.82 -15.64 -15.60
C CYS A 180 3.24 -15.95 -15.12
N GLU A 181 3.42 -16.01 -13.80
CA GLU A 181 4.67 -16.34 -13.13
C GLU A 181 4.42 -17.50 -12.19
N PHE A 182 5.27 -18.53 -12.20
CA PHE A 182 5.06 -19.74 -11.42
C PHE A 182 6.28 -20.08 -10.56
N LEU A 183 6.01 -20.63 -9.37
CA LEU A 183 6.99 -21.20 -8.43
C LEU A 183 8.16 -20.25 -8.12
N LYS A 184 7.85 -18.96 -7.93
CA LYS A 184 8.83 -17.94 -7.57
C LYS A 184 8.97 -17.82 -6.06
N GLN A 185 10.17 -17.49 -5.58
CA GLN A 185 10.39 -17.11 -4.18
C GLN A 185 10.27 -15.59 -3.96
N GLU A 186 10.23 -14.84 -5.06
CA GLU A 186 10.04 -13.39 -5.09
C GLU A 186 9.20 -13.03 -6.32
N LEU A 187 8.15 -12.22 -6.15
CA LEU A 187 7.35 -11.71 -7.29
C LEU A 187 6.72 -10.33 -7.04
N GLU A 188 6.29 -9.67 -8.12
CA GLU A 188 5.59 -8.39 -8.06
C GLU A 188 4.06 -8.58 -7.90
N PHE A 189 3.51 -8.10 -6.79
CA PHE A 189 2.07 -8.15 -6.51
C PHE A 189 1.57 -6.86 -5.87
N LEU A 190 0.46 -6.33 -6.40
CA LEU A 190 -0.19 -5.09 -5.94
C LEU A 190 0.77 -3.89 -5.77
N GLY A 191 1.78 -3.81 -6.63
CA GLY A 191 2.74 -2.72 -6.64
C GLY A 191 3.89 -2.84 -5.63
N HIS A 192 4.00 -3.99 -4.96
CA HIS A 192 5.07 -4.37 -4.06
C HIS A 192 5.79 -5.61 -4.60
N VAL A 193 7.04 -5.79 -4.17
CA VAL A 193 7.76 -7.06 -4.33
C VAL A 193 7.57 -7.86 -3.05
N ILE A 194 7.11 -9.08 -3.20
CA ILE A 194 6.86 -10.01 -2.09
C ILE A 194 7.85 -11.13 -2.20
N SER A 195 8.56 -11.41 -1.11
CA SER A 195 9.55 -12.47 -1.03
C SER A 195 9.43 -13.26 0.28
N THR A 196 10.26 -14.28 0.44
CA THR A 196 10.40 -15.03 1.70
C THR A 196 10.85 -14.14 2.87
N GLU A 197 11.56 -13.06 2.59
CA GLU A 197 12.07 -12.12 3.59
C GLU A 197 11.00 -11.10 4.00
N GLY A 198 10.05 -10.79 3.13
CA GLY A 198 8.94 -9.89 3.42
C GLY A 198 8.51 -9.05 2.23
N ILE A 199 8.17 -7.79 2.50
CA ILE A 199 7.58 -6.87 1.54
C ILE A 199 8.59 -5.77 1.23
N GLN A 200 8.78 -5.50 -0.06
CA GLN A 200 9.69 -4.50 -0.57
C GLN A 200 8.99 -3.59 -1.60
N ILE A 201 9.58 -2.42 -1.84
CA ILE A 201 9.16 -1.53 -2.93
C ILE A 201 9.75 -2.08 -4.24
N ASP A 202 8.96 -2.08 -5.32
CA ASP A 202 9.44 -2.47 -6.66
C ASP A 202 10.73 -1.72 -7.04
N PRO A 203 11.84 -2.43 -7.30
CA PRO A 203 13.11 -1.84 -7.71
C PRO A 203 13.01 -0.93 -8.94
N LYS A 204 12.07 -1.17 -9.86
CA LYS A 204 11.84 -0.28 -11.01
C LYS A 204 11.35 1.09 -10.58
N LYS A 205 10.49 1.15 -9.55
CA LYS A 205 10.03 2.40 -8.94
C LYS A 205 11.17 3.08 -8.19
N LEU A 206 12.02 2.31 -7.49
CA LEU A 206 13.21 2.84 -6.81
C LEU A 206 14.21 3.46 -7.78
N ARG A 207 14.48 2.83 -8.93
CA ARG A 207 15.36 3.38 -9.98
C ARG A 207 14.85 4.72 -10.54
N ALA A 208 13.53 4.93 -10.58
CA ALA A 208 12.98 6.22 -10.98
C ALA A 208 13.29 7.32 -9.95
N ILE A 209 13.37 6.97 -8.67
CA ILE A 209 13.71 7.86 -7.55
C ILE A 209 15.22 8.19 -7.54
N GLN A 210 16.08 7.24 -7.93
CA GLN A 210 17.54 7.48 -8.00
C GLN A 210 17.92 8.70 -8.83
N LYS A 211 17.07 9.07 -9.81
CA LYS A 211 17.28 10.21 -10.71
C LYS A 211 16.62 11.51 -10.21
N TRP A 212 15.97 11.48 -9.05
CA TRP A 212 15.29 12.66 -8.52
C TRP A 212 16.30 13.67 -8.01
N THR A 213 16.13 14.88 -8.50
CA THR A 213 16.83 16.06 -8.00
C THR A 213 15.88 16.86 -7.12
N PRO A 214 16.39 17.71 -6.22
CA PRO A 214 15.56 18.60 -5.42
C PRO A 214 14.54 19.35 -6.31
N PRO A 215 13.23 19.29 -6.00
CA PRO A 215 12.17 19.79 -6.87
C PRO A 215 12.37 21.26 -7.22
N ARG A 216 12.46 21.59 -8.50
CA ARG A 216 12.69 22.95 -9.02
C ARG A 216 11.41 23.74 -9.29
N HIS A 217 10.28 23.07 -9.47
CA HIS A 217 8.96 23.69 -9.65
C HIS A 217 7.86 22.91 -8.91
N LEU A 218 6.70 23.55 -8.72
CA LEU A 218 5.60 23.02 -7.90
C LEU A 218 5.14 21.62 -8.36
N GLN A 219 5.07 21.39 -9.67
CA GLN A 219 4.68 20.09 -10.23
C GLN A 219 5.68 18.97 -9.90
N GLN A 220 6.99 19.26 -9.89
CA GLN A 220 8.00 18.28 -9.45
C GLN A 220 7.83 17.95 -7.97
N LEU A 221 7.52 18.95 -7.14
CA LEU A 221 7.29 18.75 -5.70
C LEU A 221 6.01 17.94 -5.45
N GLN A 222 4.94 18.22 -6.18
CA GLN A 222 3.69 17.45 -6.12
C GLN A 222 3.90 16.01 -6.56
N SER A 223 4.66 15.78 -7.63
CA SER A 223 5.04 14.44 -8.08
C SER A 223 5.86 13.69 -7.02
N PHE A 224 6.85 14.38 -6.42
CA PHE A 224 7.65 13.86 -5.31
C PHE A 224 6.78 13.40 -4.14
N LEU A 225 5.96 14.32 -3.61
CA LEU A 225 5.09 14.06 -2.47
C LEU A 225 4.03 13.00 -2.81
N GLY A 226 3.54 12.95 -4.06
CA GLY A 226 2.64 11.92 -4.53
C GLY A 226 3.24 10.52 -4.39
N PHE A 227 4.53 10.36 -4.73
CA PHE A 227 5.24 9.09 -4.53
C PHE A 227 5.52 8.78 -3.06
N VAL A 228 5.96 9.77 -2.28
CA VAL A 228 6.17 9.59 -0.83
C VAL A 228 4.87 9.11 -0.17
N ASN A 229 3.73 9.66 -0.58
CA ASN A 229 2.40 9.22 -0.14
C ASN A 229 1.98 7.83 -0.65
N TYR A 230 2.66 7.25 -1.65
CA TYR A 230 2.43 5.89 -2.14
C TYR A 230 3.13 4.83 -1.27
N VAL A 231 4.23 5.16 -0.58
CA VAL A 231 5.00 4.19 0.23
C VAL A 231 5.11 4.57 1.73
N PRO A 232 4.06 5.09 2.38
CA PRO A 232 4.14 5.60 3.76
C PRO A 232 4.62 4.53 4.74
N ARG A 233 4.20 3.27 4.53
CA ARG A 233 4.54 2.15 5.39
C ARG A 233 6.04 1.81 5.45
N PHE A 234 6.84 2.33 4.52
CA PHE A 234 8.30 2.14 4.43
C PHE A 234 9.09 3.35 4.94
N ILE A 235 8.43 4.47 5.25
CA ILE A 235 9.09 5.74 5.59
C ILE A 235 8.86 6.08 7.06
N PRO A 236 9.90 5.96 7.91
CA PRO A 236 9.85 6.46 9.27
C PRO A 236 9.60 7.98 9.32
N ASN A 237 8.58 8.44 10.07
CA ASN A 237 8.15 9.85 10.23
C ASN A 237 7.92 10.64 8.97
N MET A 238 7.38 9.97 7.96
CA MET A 238 6.96 10.63 6.75
C MET A 238 6.20 11.95 7.02
N ALA A 239 5.27 12.01 7.97
CA ALA A 239 4.49 13.21 8.27
C ALA A 239 5.36 14.40 8.70
N ARG A 240 6.41 14.16 9.48
CA ARG A 240 7.33 15.21 9.95
C ARG A 240 8.27 15.65 8.84
N LEU A 241 8.87 14.70 8.12
CA LEU A 241 9.73 14.95 6.97
C LEU A 241 8.96 15.68 5.84
N ASN A 242 7.68 15.40 5.69
CA ASN A 242 6.82 16.08 4.72
C ASN A 242 6.41 17.49 5.15
N VAL A 243 6.52 17.91 6.41
CA VAL A 243 6.04 19.24 6.82
C VAL A 243 6.75 20.38 6.06
N PRO A 244 8.10 20.44 6.00
CA PRO A 244 8.79 21.48 5.24
C PRO A 244 8.40 21.49 3.76
N LEU A 245 8.22 20.31 3.16
CA LEU A 245 7.89 20.15 1.74
C LEU A 245 6.43 20.47 1.42
N THR A 246 5.49 20.06 2.28
CA THR A 246 4.06 20.35 2.10
C THR A 246 3.75 21.83 2.34
N ASN A 247 4.52 22.53 3.18
CA ASN A 247 4.40 23.98 3.34
C ASN A 247 4.75 24.73 2.05
N LEU A 248 5.65 24.20 1.21
CA LEU A 248 5.96 24.78 -0.11
C LEU A 248 4.81 24.65 -1.12
N LEU A 249 3.80 23.80 -0.85
CA LEU A 249 2.61 23.69 -1.70
C LEU A 249 1.62 24.85 -1.48
N GLN A 250 1.77 25.61 -0.40
CA GLN A 250 0.92 26.76 -0.12
C GLN A 250 1.21 27.90 -1.10
N LYS A 251 0.18 28.67 -1.44
CA LYS A 251 0.26 29.73 -2.45
C LYS A 251 1.33 30.75 -2.06
N GLY A 252 2.32 30.95 -2.93
CA GLY A 252 3.44 31.89 -2.73
C GLY A 252 4.69 31.29 -2.08
N ASN A 253 4.57 30.19 -1.34
CA ASN A 253 5.66 29.69 -0.48
C ASN A 253 6.70 28.84 -1.20
N PHE A 254 6.44 28.45 -2.45
CA PHE A 254 7.31 27.51 -3.17
C PHE A 254 8.73 28.04 -3.41
N TYR A 255 8.91 29.36 -3.42
CA TYR A 255 10.20 30.03 -3.59
C TYR A 255 10.94 30.26 -2.25
N GLU A 256 10.31 29.97 -1.11
CA GLU A 256 10.92 30.02 0.23
C GLU A 256 11.73 28.74 0.54
N ARG A 257 12.43 28.18 -0.45
CA ARG A 257 13.26 26.99 -0.23
C ARG A 257 14.52 27.38 0.53
N GLY A 258 14.67 26.84 1.73
CA GLY A 258 15.88 26.95 2.52
C GLY A 258 16.45 25.59 2.89
N GLY A 259 17.45 25.58 3.77
CA GLY A 259 18.13 24.35 4.21
C GLY A 259 17.19 23.32 4.84
N LYS A 260 16.08 23.74 5.46
CA LYS A 260 15.08 22.83 6.06
C LYS A 260 14.37 21.97 5.02
N GLN A 261 14.01 22.53 3.88
CA GLN A 261 13.33 21.82 2.80
C GLN A 261 14.30 20.91 2.04
N GLN A 262 15.54 21.39 1.85
CA GLN A 262 16.60 20.58 1.24
C GLN A 262 16.91 19.35 2.10
N ALA A 263 17.15 19.53 3.40
CA ALA A 263 17.40 18.43 4.34
C ALA A 263 16.22 17.44 4.40
N ALA A 264 14.98 17.93 4.36
CA ALA A 264 13.80 17.07 4.33
C ALA A 264 13.71 16.24 3.05
N PHE A 265 14.01 16.83 1.89
CA PHE A 265 14.08 16.13 0.62
C PHE A 265 15.18 15.07 0.63
N GLU A 266 16.40 15.41 1.05
CA GLU A 266 17.54 14.49 1.12
C GLU A 266 17.27 13.33 2.06
N ALA A 267 16.70 13.59 3.24
CA ALA A 267 16.35 12.54 4.19
C ALA A 267 15.34 11.55 3.60
N LEU A 268 14.26 12.05 2.97
CA LEU A 268 13.28 11.20 2.30
C LEU A 268 13.90 10.43 1.14
N ASN A 269 14.74 11.09 0.35
CA ASN A 269 15.41 10.46 -0.78
C ASN A 269 16.33 9.34 -0.30
N ASN A 270 17.14 9.55 0.74
CA ASN A 270 18.03 8.53 1.30
C ASN A 270 17.27 7.30 1.82
N ILE A 271 16.13 7.50 2.50
CA ILE A 271 15.26 6.38 2.92
C ILE A 271 14.73 5.62 1.70
N LEU A 272 14.31 6.35 0.66
CA LEU A 272 13.81 5.73 -0.57
C LEU A 272 14.90 5.07 -1.42
N MET A 273 16.16 5.45 -1.27
CA MET A 273 17.30 4.81 -1.94
C MET A 273 17.61 3.43 -1.36
N SER A 274 17.32 3.23 -0.08
CA SER A 274 17.53 1.98 0.65
C SER A 274 16.35 1.71 1.60
N PRO A 275 15.15 1.44 1.06
CA PRO A 275 13.96 1.28 1.88
C PRO A 275 14.11 0.04 2.77
N PRO A 276 13.60 0.09 4.02
CA PRO A 276 13.63 -1.07 4.89
C PRO A 276 12.78 -2.19 4.31
N VAL A 277 13.24 -3.43 4.45
CA VAL A 277 12.41 -4.61 4.20
C VAL A 277 11.42 -4.73 5.36
N LEU A 278 10.13 -4.72 5.05
CA LEU A 278 9.09 -4.89 6.07
C LEU A 278 8.76 -6.37 6.22
N ARG A 279 8.76 -6.88 7.44
CA ARG A 279 8.33 -8.25 7.70
C ARG A 279 6.82 -8.35 7.59
N ILE A 280 6.33 -9.47 7.07
CA ILE A 280 4.91 -9.84 7.13
C ILE A 280 4.57 -10.18 8.58
N THR A 281 3.43 -9.71 9.07
CA THR A 281 3.01 -9.93 10.46
C THR A 281 2.85 -11.41 10.80
N ASP A 282 3.14 -11.77 12.04
CA ASP A 282 2.81 -13.06 12.62
C ASP A 282 1.85 -12.88 13.81
N PRO A 283 0.53 -13.08 13.63
CA PRO A 283 -0.46 -12.90 14.69
C PRO A 283 -0.20 -13.69 15.98
N ASP A 284 0.55 -14.79 15.89
CA ASP A 284 0.87 -15.65 17.04
C ASP A 284 2.04 -15.12 17.88
N ARG A 285 2.67 -14.02 17.44
CA ARG A 285 3.79 -13.37 18.13
C ARG A 285 3.35 -12.05 18.77
N PRO A 286 3.93 -11.69 19.93
CA PRO A 286 3.62 -10.42 20.56
C PRO A 286 4.03 -9.25 19.67
N PHE A 287 3.23 -8.19 19.70
CA PHE A 287 3.53 -6.94 19.00
C PHE A 287 4.23 -5.97 19.93
N GLU A 288 5.19 -5.23 19.37
CA GLU A 288 5.76 -4.06 20.01
C GLU A 288 5.37 -2.80 19.22
N VAL A 289 4.69 -1.88 19.89
CA VAL A 289 4.31 -0.59 19.33
C VAL A 289 5.21 0.46 19.95
N ILE A 290 6.03 1.10 19.13
CA ILE A 290 6.86 2.21 19.58
C ILE A 290 6.19 3.51 19.16
N THR A 291 6.01 4.41 20.12
CA THR A 291 5.33 5.68 19.91
C THR A 291 6.19 6.85 20.31
N ASP A 292 5.96 7.95 19.62
CA ASP A 292 6.64 9.20 19.85
C ASP A 292 5.80 10.36 19.31
N ALA A 293 5.84 11.49 20.01
CA ALA A 293 5.07 12.67 19.65
C ALA A 293 5.89 13.96 19.77
N SER A 294 5.63 14.86 18.82
CA SER A 294 6.17 16.22 18.82
C SER A 294 5.04 17.24 18.69
N ASP A 295 5.38 18.52 18.76
CA ASP A 295 4.44 19.61 18.47
C ASP A 295 3.94 19.61 17.01
N ILE A 296 4.66 18.95 16.12
CA ILE A 296 4.43 18.98 14.67
C ILE A 296 3.67 17.74 14.21
N ALA A 297 4.07 16.56 14.66
CA ALA A 297 3.56 15.27 14.21
C ALA A 297 3.72 14.19 15.29
N ILE A 298 2.96 13.11 15.13
CA ILE A 298 3.17 11.84 15.82
C ILE A 298 3.82 10.83 14.87
N GLY A 299 4.69 9.99 15.40
CA GLY A 299 5.31 8.86 14.72
C GLY A 299 5.07 7.58 15.51
N VAL A 300 4.71 6.51 14.82
CA VAL A 300 4.49 5.20 15.43
C VAL A 300 5.09 4.09 14.56
N VAL A 301 5.68 3.09 15.21
CA VAL A 301 6.30 1.94 14.55
C VAL A 301 5.72 0.66 15.12
N LEU A 302 5.26 -0.23 14.26
CA LEU A 302 4.84 -1.58 14.62
C LEU A 302 6.00 -2.54 14.37
N MET A 303 6.36 -3.32 15.38
CA MET A 303 7.46 -4.28 15.31
C MET A 303 7.06 -5.64 15.90
N GLN A 304 7.74 -6.69 15.46
CA GLN A 304 7.69 -8.01 16.07
C GLN A 304 9.08 -8.62 16.12
N ASP A 305 9.29 -9.53 17.08
CA ASP A 305 10.52 -10.31 17.19
C ASP A 305 10.34 -11.68 16.54
N PHE A 306 11.12 -11.94 15.49
CA PHE A 306 11.10 -13.19 14.73
C PHE A 306 12.23 -14.16 15.15
N GLY A 307 12.88 -13.92 16.30
CA GLY A 307 14.01 -14.70 16.81
C GLY A 307 15.38 -14.04 16.59
N ASN A 308 15.42 -12.93 15.85
CA ASN A 308 16.64 -12.16 15.54
C ASN A 308 16.53 -10.71 16.02
N GLY A 309 15.70 -10.47 17.04
CA GLY A 309 15.38 -9.14 17.55
C GLY A 309 14.20 -8.48 16.83
N LEU A 310 13.86 -7.27 17.29
CA LEU A 310 12.72 -6.52 16.79
C LEU A 310 12.93 -6.06 15.35
N GLN A 311 11.98 -6.38 14.50
CA GLN A 311 11.97 -6.01 13.08
C GLN A 311 10.70 -5.21 12.75
N PRO A 312 10.80 -4.20 11.87
CA PRO A 312 9.66 -3.36 11.50
C PRO A 312 8.66 -4.11 10.62
N ILE A 313 7.39 -4.02 11.02
CA ILE A 313 6.22 -4.46 10.25
C ILE A 313 5.67 -3.30 9.43
N ALA A 314 5.51 -2.14 10.07
CA ALA A 314 4.92 -0.96 9.46
C ALA A 314 5.34 0.32 10.19
N TYR A 315 5.55 1.38 9.42
CA TYR A 315 5.66 2.75 9.90
C TYR A 315 4.35 3.50 9.65
N GLU A 316 3.92 4.32 10.61
CA GLU A 316 2.81 5.25 10.43
C GLU A 316 3.15 6.59 11.08
N SER A 317 2.73 7.69 10.46
CA SER A 317 2.95 9.01 11.03
C SER A 317 1.88 9.99 10.58
N ARG A 318 1.55 10.94 11.45
CA ARG A 318 0.47 11.89 11.19
C ARG A 318 0.80 13.28 11.71
N LYS A 319 0.54 14.30 10.89
CA LYS A 319 0.67 15.70 11.31
C LYS A 319 -0.33 16.02 12.43
N MET A 320 0.11 16.77 13.43
CA MET A 320 -0.75 17.27 14.49
C MET A 320 -1.72 18.32 13.94
N GLN A 321 -3.01 18.16 14.26
CA GLN A 321 -4.04 19.17 14.02
C GLN A 321 -3.79 20.40 14.90
N SER A 322 -4.31 21.56 14.48
CA SER A 322 -4.12 22.86 15.17
C SER A 322 -4.43 22.78 16.67
N ALA A 323 -5.51 22.10 17.05
CA ALA A 323 -5.89 21.90 18.44
C ALA A 323 -4.93 20.94 19.19
N GLN A 324 -4.45 19.90 18.51
CA GLN A 324 -3.55 18.88 19.08
C GLN A 324 -2.16 19.43 19.36
N ARG A 325 -1.69 20.42 18.59
CA ARG A 325 -0.41 21.10 18.85
C ARG A 325 -0.37 21.80 20.20
N LYS A 326 -1.54 22.23 20.71
CA LYS A 326 -1.69 22.89 22.01
C LYS A 326 -1.82 21.89 23.17
N TYR A 327 -1.80 20.58 22.90
CA TYR A 327 -1.87 19.58 23.95
C TYR A 327 -0.58 19.58 24.78
N ARG A 328 -0.70 19.25 26.06
CA ARG A 328 0.46 18.97 26.91
C ARG A 328 1.22 17.77 26.35
N VAL A 329 2.53 17.69 26.58
CA VAL A 329 3.40 16.60 26.07
C VAL A 329 2.80 15.22 26.38
N HIS A 330 2.36 15.01 27.61
CA HIS A 330 1.64 13.80 28.02
C HIS A 330 0.45 13.42 27.14
N ASP A 331 -0.35 14.41 26.73
CA ASP A 331 -1.56 14.19 25.91
C ASP A 331 -1.18 13.93 24.45
N LYS A 332 -0.05 14.47 23.98
CA LYS A 332 0.51 14.21 22.65
C LYS A 332 1.04 12.78 22.54
N GLU A 333 1.78 12.32 23.55
CA GLU A 333 2.26 10.94 23.63
C GLU A 333 1.12 9.93 23.69
N MET A 334 0.11 10.19 24.53
CA MET A 334 -1.08 9.35 24.59
C MET A 334 -1.85 9.33 23.26
N LEU A 335 -1.90 10.46 22.55
CA LEU A 335 -2.51 10.53 21.22
C LEU A 335 -1.77 9.64 20.20
N ALA A 336 -0.44 9.54 20.28
CA ALA A 336 0.34 8.65 19.42
C ALA A 336 -0.04 7.19 19.65
N ILE A 337 -0.15 6.75 20.91
CA ILE A 337 -0.62 5.41 21.28
C ILE A 337 -2.02 5.15 20.72
N VAL A 338 -2.99 6.03 21.02
CA VAL A 338 -4.38 5.87 20.56
C VAL A 338 -4.45 5.82 19.03
N HIS A 339 -3.62 6.59 18.34
CA HIS A 339 -3.57 6.57 16.89
C HIS A 339 -3.04 5.25 16.33
N ALA A 340 -1.94 4.72 16.88
CA ALA A 340 -1.40 3.41 16.50
C ALA A 340 -2.46 2.31 16.64
N PHE A 341 -3.14 2.25 17.79
CA PHE A 341 -4.16 1.24 18.07
C PHE A 341 -5.39 1.36 17.17
N LYS A 342 -5.76 2.57 16.74
CA LYS A 342 -6.84 2.76 15.76
C LYS A 342 -6.45 2.30 14.36
N ILE A 343 -5.23 2.63 13.92
CA ILE A 343 -4.75 2.31 12.57
C ILE A 343 -4.48 0.82 12.44
N TRP A 344 -3.83 0.23 13.44
CA TRP A 344 -3.46 -1.18 13.50
C TRP A 344 -4.43 -2.02 14.32
N ARG A 345 -5.69 -1.57 14.46
CA ARG A 345 -6.74 -2.33 15.16
C ARG A 345 -6.81 -3.77 14.68
N CYS A 346 -6.68 -4.00 13.37
CA CYS A 346 -6.71 -5.34 12.78
C CYS A 346 -5.56 -6.26 13.20
N TYR A 347 -4.43 -5.71 13.66
CA TYR A 347 -3.29 -6.49 14.15
C TYR A 347 -3.32 -6.63 15.67
N LEU A 348 -3.73 -5.58 16.37
CA LEU A 348 -3.55 -5.47 17.82
C LEU A 348 -4.75 -6.01 18.63
N THR A 349 -5.92 -6.16 18.00
CA THR A 349 -7.11 -6.70 18.70
C THR A 349 -6.87 -8.17 19.05
N GLY A 350 -6.94 -8.50 20.34
CA GLY A 350 -6.73 -9.87 20.85
C GLY A 350 -5.27 -10.33 20.91
N ALA A 351 -4.31 -9.50 20.50
CA ALA A 351 -2.88 -9.82 20.59
C ALA A 351 -2.26 -9.35 21.92
N ASP A 352 -1.12 -9.93 22.30
CA ASP A 352 -0.28 -9.38 23.38
C ASP A 352 0.56 -8.22 22.82
N VAL A 353 0.37 -7.02 23.39
CA VAL A 353 0.98 -5.79 22.88
C VAL A 353 1.81 -5.10 23.96
N THR A 354 3.08 -4.83 23.64
CA THR A 354 3.93 -3.95 24.45
C THR A 354 4.07 -2.59 23.76
N VAL A 355 3.64 -1.54 24.43
CA VAL A 355 3.84 -0.16 23.98
C VAL A 355 5.13 0.38 24.59
N ARG A 356 6.05 0.90 23.78
CA ARG A 356 7.24 1.62 24.23
C ARG A 356 7.12 3.11 23.95
N THR A 357 7.31 3.91 25.00
CA THR A 357 7.28 5.37 24.96
C THR A 357 8.40 5.94 25.83
N ASP A 358 8.90 7.13 25.48
CA ASP A 358 9.86 7.87 26.28
C ASP A 358 9.19 8.70 27.40
N HIS A 359 7.87 8.63 27.53
CA HIS A 359 7.14 9.37 28.57
C HIS A 359 6.76 8.47 29.75
N LYS A 360 7.62 8.47 30.78
CA LYS A 360 7.50 7.59 31.97
C LYS A 360 6.12 7.62 32.66
N SER A 361 5.46 8.78 32.74
CA SER A 361 4.16 8.91 33.41
C SER A 361 3.04 8.08 32.77
N LEU A 362 3.15 7.73 31.47
CA LEU A 362 2.15 6.90 30.79
C LEU A 362 2.14 5.46 31.31
N GLN A 363 3.21 4.98 31.95
CA GLN A 363 3.20 3.67 32.61
C GLN A 363 2.17 3.61 33.76
N TYR A 364 1.93 4.75 34.41
CA TYR A 364 1.03 4.86 35.56
C TYR A 364 -0.34 5.42 35.18
N LEU A 365 -0.68 5.46 33.89
CA LEU A 365 -1.91 6.08 33.39
C LEU A 365 -3.17 5.52 34.08
N ARG A 366 -3.20 4.21 34.34
CA ARG A 366 -4.30 3.51 35.03
C ARG A 366 -4.47 3.92 36.50
N ALA A 367 -3.40 4.38 37.13
CA ALA A 367 -3.38 4.74 38.55
C ALA A 367 -3.65 6.25 38.79
N GLN A 368 -3.84 7.04 37.72
CA GLN A 368 -4.08 8.48 37.86
C GLN A 368 -5.54 8.74 38.32
N PRO A 369 -5.76 9.39 39.47
CA PRO A 369 -7.11 9.57 40.03
C PRO A 369 -7.97 10.56 39.23
N ASN A 370 -7.36 11.56 38.58
CA ASN A 370 -8.06 12.64 37.88
C ASN A 370 -7.64 12.71 36.42
N LEU A 371 -8.38 12.00 35.55
CA LEU A 371 -8.20 12.06 34.09
C LEU A 371 -9.16 13.06 33.46
N ASN A 372 -8.66 13.85 32.50
CA ASN A 372 -9.53 14.74 31.74
C ASN A 372 -10.48 13.92 30.81
N PRO A 373 -11.64 14.47 30.40
CA PRO A 373 -12.63 13.72 29.61
C PRO A 373 -12.08 13.11 28.31
N ARG A 374 -11.07 13.73 27.70
CA ARG A 374 -10.42 13.21 26.49
C ARG A 374 -9.62 11.94 26.80
N LYS A 375 -8.82 11.96 27.88
CA LYS A 375 -8.05 10.80 28.34
C LYS A 375 -8.96 9.66 28.75
N VAL A 376 -10.08 9.96 29.41
CA VAL A 376 -11.10 8.95 29.75
C VAL A 376 -11.61 8.24 28.51
N ARG A 377 -12.04 8.98 27.46
CA ARG A 377 -12.51 8.38 26.19
C ARG A 377 -11.43 7.56 25.49
N TRP A 378 -10.17 8.01 25.55
CA TRP A 378 -9.07 7.29 24.95
C TRP A 378 -8.72 6.01 25.71
N LEU A 379 -8.72 6.07 27.05
CA LEU A 379 -8.48 4.92 27.90
C LEU A 379 -9.61 3.90 27.74
N ASP A 380 -10.86 4.36 27.76
CA ASP A 380 -12.04 3.52 27.51
C ASP A 380 -11.93 2.77 26.18
N TYR A 381 -11.56 3.46 25.09
CA TYR A 381 -11.31 2.82 23.80
C TYR A 381 -10.18 1.79 23.86
N LEU A 382 -9.08 2.10 24.53
CA LEU A 382 -7.93 1.21 24.60
C LEU A 382 -8.22 -0.04 25.44
N GLU A 383 -8.75 0.12 26.65
CA GLU A 383 -9.02 -0.97 27.60
C GLU A 383 -10.19 -1.85 27.13
N SER A 384 -11.21 -1.28 26.47
CA SER A 384 -12.36 -2.05 25.98
C SER A 384 -12.05 -2.93 24.77
N ASN A 385 -10.96 -2.67 24.05
CA ASN A 385 -10.67 -3.32 22.76
C ASN A 385 -9.34 -4.09 22.73
N PHE A 386 -8.42 -3.85 23.66
CA PHE A 386 -7.05 -4.33 23.54
C PHE A 386 -6.44 -4.75 24.87
N THR A 387 -5.55 -5.75 24.80
CA THR A 387 -4.68 -6.15 25.90
C THR A 387 -3.29 -5.59 25.64
N TYR A 388 -2.81 -4.69 26.49
CA TYR A 388 -1.50 -4.07 26.30
C TYR A 388 -0.82 -3.67 27.61
N LYS A 389 0.51 -3.51 27.53
CA LYS A 389 1.38 -3.05 28.61
C LYS A 389 2.23 -1.88 28.13
N ILE A 390 2.38 -0.82 28.94
CA ILE A 390 3.23 0.33 28.62
C ILE A 390 4.58 0.19 29.33
N LYS A 391 5.66 0.15 28.57
CA LYS A 391 7.05 0.14 29.05
C LYS A 391 7.75 1.44 28.69
N TYR A 392 8.34 2.08 29.70
CA TYR A 392 9.21 3.24 29.48
C TYR A 392 10.51 2.79 28.83
N ARG A 393 10.96 3.54 27.82
CA ARG A 393 12.28 3.38 27.19
C ARG A 393 12.92 4.76 27.08
N LYS A 394 14.14 4.91 27.60
CA LYS A 394 14.89 6.18 27.53
C LYS A 394 15.05 6.62 26.08
N GLY A 395 14.81 7.90 25.78
CA GLY A 395 14.79 8.48 24.42
C GLY A 395 15.97 8.07 23.53
N ALA A 396 17.21 8.14 24.04
CA ALA A 396 18.40 7.75 23.26
C ALA A 396 18.37 6.30 22.70
N ASN A 397 17.62 5.39 23.33
CA ASN A 397 17.44 4.00 22.86
C ASN A 397 16.09 3.79 22.18
N ASN A 398 15.21 4.79 22.17
CA ASN A 398 13.93 4.72 21.52
C ASN A 398 14.14 4.91 20.01
N THR A 399 13.91 3.85 19.24
CA THR A 399 13.98 3.94 17.77
C THR A 399 12.95 4.92 17.22
N ALA A 400 11.99 5.40 18.05
CA ALA A 400 11.11 6.52 17.73
C ALA A 400 11.55 7.91 18.27
N ASP A 401 12.62 8.05 19.05
CA ASP A 401 13.13 9.39 19.44
C ASP A 401 14.01 9.99 18.33
N ALA A 402 14.74 9.11 17.64
CA ALA A 402 15.35 9.34 16.33
C ALA A 402 14.33 9.84 15.27
N LEU A 403 13.04 9.71 15.59
CA LEU A 403 11.90 9.93 14.73
C LEU A 403 11.14 11.26 15.04
N SER A 404 11.07 11.75 16.30
CA SER A 404 10.53 13.10 16.66
C SER A 404 11.54 14.25 16.66
N ARG A 405 12.85 14.00 16.83
CA ARG A 405 13.85 15.07 17.09
C ARG A 405 14.76 15.37 15.89
N PRO A 406 15.30 16.60 15.75
CA PRO A 406 16.08 17.00 14.59
C PRO A 406 17.56 16.67 14.80
N SER A 407 18.05 15.56 14.26
CA SER A 407 19.49 15.43 14.00
C SER A 407 19.75 14.56 12.78
N VAL A 408 20.56 15.10 11.87
CA VAL A 408 21.02 14.48 10.61
C VAL A 408 21.80 13.16 10.85
N GLN A 409 22.17 12.87 12.10
CA GLN A 409 22.96 11.71 12.51
C GLN A 409 22.18 10.38 12.57
N VAL A 410 20.84 10.41 12.60
CA VAL A 410 20.01 9.20 12.81
C VAL A 410 20.02 8.26 11.60
N ALA A 411 20.14 8.79 10.38
CA ALA A 411 20.18 7.98 9.16
C ALA A 411 21.38 7.01 9.13
N ALA A 412 22.51 7.39 9.74
CA ALA A 412 23.71 6.55 9.81
C ALA A 412 23.55 5.38 10.80
N VAL A 413 22.84 5.58 11.91
CA VAL A 413 22.65 4.55 12.95
C VAL A 413 21.71 3.44 12.47
N LEU A 414 20.66 3.79 11.72
CA LEU A 414 19.71 2.80 11.17
C LEU A 414 20.34 1.94 10.05
N VAL A 415 21.26 2.51 9.26
CA VAL A 415 22.01 1.77 8.22
C VAL A 415 23.05 0.83 8.85
N ALA A 416 23.70 1.24 9.96
CA ALA A 416 24.70 0.43 10.65
C ALA A 416 24.09 -0.80 11.35
N GLN A 417 22.86 -0.71 11.87
CA GLN A 417 22.18 -1.83 12.53
C GLN A 417 21.68 -2.92 11.55
N SER A 418 21.61 -2.61 10.25
CA SER A 418 21.22 -3.55 9.20
C SER A 418 22.39 -4.29 8.52
N ASN A 419 23.65 -4.02 8.90
CA ASN A 419 24.81 -4.60 8.22
C ASN A 419 25.91 -5.04 9.22
N PRO A 420 26.07 -6.37 9.47
CA PRO A 420 27.03 -6.90 10.44
C PRO A 420 28.48 -6.49 10.16
N LEU A 421 28.84 -6.30 8.88
CA LEU A 421 30.19 -5.94 8.44
C LEU A 421 30.58 -4.49 8.78
N LEU A 422 29.61 -3.57 8.91
CA LEU A 422 29.89 -2.17 9.23
C LEU A 422 30.09 -1.95 10.74
N SER A 423 29.51 -2.80 11.59
CA SER A 423 29.66 -2.69 13.06
C SER A 423 31.11 -2.85 13.53
N GLY A 424 31.90 -3.73 12.88
CA GLY A 424 33.31 -3.96 13.20
C GLY A 424 34.20 -2.78 12.84
N LEU A 425 33.91 -2.09 11.73
CA LEU A 425 34.70 -0.96 11.23
C LEU A 425 34.58 0.29 12.10
N PHE A 426 33.39 0.58 12.65
CA PHE A 426 33.21 1.71 13.56
C PHE A 426 33.88 1.47 14.91
N THR A 427 33.78 0.25 15.46
CA THR A 427 34.37 -0.08 16.76
C THR A 427 35.91 0.03 16.75
N HIS A 428 36.54 -0.33 15.63
CA HIS A 428 38.00 -0.24 15.47
C HIS A 428 38.51 1.19 15.19
N GLY A 429 37.70 2.01 14.53
CA GLY A 429 38.00 3.43 14.27
C GLY A 429 37.94 4.32 15.52
N TYR A 430 37.13 3.95 16.52
CA TYR A 430 37.06 4.67 17.79
C TYR A 430 38.24 4.37 18.73
N SER A 431 38.85 3.17 18.65
CA SER A 431 39.97 2.79 19.52
C SER A 431 41.33 3.40 19.14
N THR A 432 41.43 4.09 18.00
CA THR A 432 42.72 4.49 17.41
C THR A 432 42.84 6.00 17.12
N ASN A 433 41.87 6.82 17.49
CA ASN A 433 41.92 8.27 17.26
C ASN A 433 42.27 9.04 18.54
N PRO A 434 43.45 9.69 18.65
CA PRO A 434 43.87 10.42 19.84
C PRO A 434 43.26 11.83 20.01
N PHE A 435 42.22 12.19 19.22
CA PHE A 435 41.52 13.47 19.36
C PHE A 435 40.03 13.35 19.74
N PHE A 436 39.64 12.21 20.34
CA PHE A 436 38.43 12.11 21.16
C PHE A 436 38.70 11.34 22.45
#